data_AF-A0A3M9ZII9-F1
#
_entry.id   AF-A0A3M9ZII9-F1
#
_cell.length_a   1.000
_cell.length_b   1.000
_cell.length_c   1.000
_cell.angle_alpha   90.00
_cell.angle_beta   90.00
_cell.angle_gamma   90.00
#
_symmetry.space_group_name_H-M   'P 1'
#
loop_
_entity.id
_entity.type
_entity.pdbx_description
1 polymer ?
#
loop_
_entity_poly.entity_id
_entity_poly.type
_entity_poly.pdbx_seq_one_letter_code
_entity_poly.pdbx_strand_id
1 'polypeptide(L)'
;MLGSLCEEYRGRLEGITSSASVTRVIGRIVANPYVTTTSVMEATGMGHADSLHLMRKLVEGGTLEDVPAATGTRLYVAPEMMRILAHGD
;
A
#
# COMPACT_ATOMS: atom_id res chain seq x y z
N MET A 1 -13.98 -8.69 -8.45
CA MET A 1 -12.51 -8.82 -8.46
C MET A 1 -11.84 -7.92 -7.42
N LEU A 2 -12.15 -6.62 -7.40
CA LEU A 2 -11.61 -5.67 -6.42
C LEU A 2 -11.88 -6.05 -4.95
N GLY A 3 -13.10 -6.51 -4.64
CA GLY A 3 -13.46 -6.92 -3.28
C GLY A 3 -12.56 -8.02 -2.70
N SER A 4 -12.30 -9.08 -3.48
CA SER A 4 -11.43 -10.18 -3.07
C SER A 4 -9.98 -9.75 -2.87
N LEU A 5 -9.45 -8.85 -3.71
CA LEU A 5 -8.10 -8.30 -3.52
C LEU A 5 -8.00 -7.43 -2.26
N CYS A 6 -9.03 -6.61 -1.98
CA CYS A 6 -9.09 -5.83 -0.75
C CYS A 6 -9.12 -6.70 0.51
N GLU A 7 -9.82 -7.85 0.47
CA GLU A 7 -9.81 -8.82 1.58
C GLU A 7 -8.45 -9.49 1.75
N GLU A 8 -7.79 -9.85 0.65
CA GLU A 8 -6.44 -10.41 0.68
C GLU A 8 -5.43 -9.41 1.26
N TYR A 9 -5.50 -8.15 0.83
CA TYR A 9 -4.67 -7.07 1.39
C TYR A 9 -4.95 -6.86 2.87
N ARG A 10 -6.21 -6.90 3.28
CA ARG A 10 -6.59 -6.82 4.70
C ARG A 10 -5.93 -7.94 5.49
N GLY A 11 -6.00 -9.19 5.03
CA GLY A 11 -5.37 -10.33 5.68
C GLY A 11 -3.85 -10.18 5.83
N ARG A 12 -3.17 -9.67 4.78
CA ARG A 12 -1.72 -9.39 4.85
C ARG A 12 -1.39 -8.27 5.82
N LEU A 13 -2.22 -7.23 5.89
CA LEU A 13 -2.00 -6.01 6.66
C LEU A 13 -2.38 -6.12 8.14
N GLU A 14 -3.38 -6.93 8.49
CA GLU A 14 -3.83 -7.15 9.88
C GLU A 14 -2.73 -7.74 10.77
N GLY A 15 -1.79 -8.50 10.18
CA GLY A 15 -0.60 -9.00 10.87
C GLY A 15 0.51 -7.97 11.08
N ILE A 16 0.39 -6.76 10.50
CA ILE A 16 1.44 -5.74 10.46
C ILE A 16 1.05 -4.47 11.23
N THR A 17 -0.22 -4.04 11.16
CA THR A 17 -0.68 -2.79 11.76
C THR A 17 -2.13 -2.87 12.24
N SER A 18 -2.61 -1.83 12.92
CA SER A 18 -3.98 -1.77 13.45
C SER A 18 -5.04 -1.81 12.35
N SER A 19 -6.20 -2.40 12.62
CA SER A 19 -7.32 -2.52 11.67
C SER A 19 -7.78 -1.17 11.07
N ALA A 20 -7.71 -0.09 11.87
CA ALA A 20 -8.00 1.27 11.38
C ALA A 20 -6.96 1.74 10.35
N SER A 21 -5.68 1.52 10.60
CA SER A 21 -4.59 1.83 9.65
C SER A 21 -4.69 0.96 8.40
N VAL A 22 -4.99 -0.33 8.55
CA VAL A 22 -5.21 -1.27 7.43
C VAL A 22 -6.24 -0.71 6.46
N THR A 23 -7.41 -0.34 6.97
CA THR A 23 -8.51 0.19 6.14
C THR A 23 -8.09 1.45 5.37
N ARG A 24 -7.33 2.35 6.01
CA ARG A 24 -6.87 3.59 5.37
C ARG A 24 -5.80 3.35 4.31
N VAL A 25 -4.88 2.41 4.54
CA VAL A 25 -3.84 2.02 3.58
C VAL A 25 -4.46 1.37 2.36
N ILE A 26 -5.40 0.43 2.54
CA ILE A 26 -6.11 -0.22 1.43
C ILE A 26 -6.88 0.83 0.64
N GLY A 27 -7.63 1.70 1.31
CA GLY A 27 -8.35 2.79 0.63
C GLY A 27 -7.42 3.68 -0.20
N ARG A 28 -6.21 3.96 0.29
CA ARG A 28 -5.20 4.73 -0.44
C ARG A 28 -4.70 4.00 -1.68
N ILE A 29 -4.38 2.71 -1.56
CA ILE A 29 -3.90 1.87 -2.68
C ILE A 29 -4.97 1.71 -3.76
N VAL A 30 -6.24 1.53 -3.37
CA VAL A 30 -7.38 1.44 -4.30
C VAL A 30 -7.57 2.75 -5.05
N ALA A 31 -7.49 3.90 -4.35
CA ALA A 31 -7.65 5.21 -4.97
C ALA A 31 -6.47 5.59 -5.88
N ASN A 32 -5.25 5.17 -5.52
CA ASN A 32 -4.04 5.35 -6.31
C ASN A 32 -3.08 4.18 -6.07
N PRO A 33 -2.81 3.31 -7.07
CA PRO A 33 -1.89 2.19 -6.93
C PRO A 33 -0.45 2.60 -6.64
N TYR A 34 -0.11 3.87 -6.89
CA TYR A 34 1.18 4.45 -6.59
C TYR A 34 1.14 5.14 -5.23
N VAL A 35 1.96 4.65 -4.32
CA VAL A 35 2.01 5.10 -2.93
C VAL A 35 3.43 5.50 -2.55
N THR A 36 3.54 6.56 -1.76
CA THR A 36 4.79 6.99 -1.13
C THR A 36 4.67 6.84 0.39
N THR A 37 5.80 6.77 1.08
CA THR A 37 5.81 6.76 2.56
C THR A 37 5.04 7.96 3.13
N THR A 38 5.21 9.16 2.54
CA THR A 38 4.48 10.38 2.94
C THR A 38 2.97 10.21 2.79
N SER A 39 2.51 9.65 1.67
CA SER A 39 1.07 9.44 1.45
C SER A 39 0.45 8.46 2.46
N VAL A 40 1.23 7.49 2.95
CA VAL A 40 0.80 6.56 4.00
C VAL A 40 0.77 7.24 5.36
N MET A 41 1.76 8.09 5.66
CA MET A 41 1.75 8.92 6.87
C MET A 41 0.50 9.79 6.92
N GLU A 42 0.18 10.49 5.83
CA GLU A 42 -1.02 11.35 5.71
C GLU A 42 -2.31 10.53 5.88
N ALA A 43 -2.38 9.36 5.24
CA ALA A 43 -3.55 8.50 5.31
C ALA A 43 -3.77 7.90 6.70
N THR A 44 -2.71 7.56 7.43
CA THR A 44 -2.81 6.79 8.68
C THR A 44 -2.62 7.64 9.94
N GLY A 45 -1.95 8.79 9.83
CA GLY A 45 -1.43 9.58 10.95
C GLY A 45 -0.17 8.99 11.60
N MET A 46 0.41 7.93 11.01
CA MET A 46 1.60 7.27 11.55
C MET A 46 2.86 8.12 11.39
N GLY A 47 3.82 7.93 12.30
CA GLY A 47 5.15 8.53 12.18
C GLY A 47 5.91 8.03 10.95
N HIS A 48 6.96 8.75 10.57
CA HIS A 48 7.76 8.40 9.39
C HIS A 48 8.43 7.03 9.53
N ALA A 49 8.98 6.71 10.70
CA ALA A 49 9.64 5.43 10.96
C ALA A 49 8.66 4.24 10.86
N ASP A 50 7.49 4.36 11.47
CA ASP A 50 6.46 3.32 11.45
C ASP A 50 5.89 3.13 10.04
N SER A 51 5.68 4.24 9.32
CA SER A 51 5.24 4.20 7.93
C SER A 51 6.29 3.52 7.05
N LEU A 52 7.57 3.85 7.22
CA LEU A 52 8.66 3.21 6.47
C LEU A 52 8.80 1.71 6.82
N HIS A 53 8.54 1.32 8.07
CA HIS A 53 8.52 -0.07 8.48
C HIS A 53 7.35 -0.83 7.82
N LEU A 54 6.15 -0.24 7.84
CA LEU A 54 4.97 -0.78 7.17
C LEU A 54 5.20 -0.95 5.66
N MET A 55 5.74 0.07 4.98
CA MET A 55 6.04 -0.02 3.54
C MET A 55 7.02 -1.15 3.24
N ARG A 56 8.07 -1.33 4.06
CA ARG A 56 9.00 -2.46 3.90
C ARG A 56 8.31 -3.81 4.08
N LYS A 57 7.43 -3.95 5.07
CA LYS A 57 6.66 -5.18 5.28
C LYS A 57 5.72 -5.49 4.12
N LEU A 58 5.11 -4.46 3.52
CA LEU A 58 4.27 -4.64 2.34
C LEU A 58 5.06 -5.06 1.10
N VAL A 59 6.30 -4.59 0.96
CA VAL A 59 7.21 -5.04 -0.09
C VAL A 59 7.67 -6.49 0.15
N GLU A 60 8.11 -6.81 1.37
CA GLU A 60 8.48 -8.18 1.76
C GLU A 60 7.32 -9.17 1.55
N GLY A 61 6.08 -8.74 1.80
CA GLY A 61 4.87 -9.52 1.58
C GLY A 61 4.33 -9.49 0.15
N GLY A 62 5.04 -8.89 -0.81
CA GLY A 62 4.66 -8.85 -2.23
C GLY A 62 3.41 -8.02 -2.56
N THR A 63 2.90 -7.24 -1.60
CA THR A 63 1.74 -6.36 -1.81
C THR A 63 2.13 -5.09 -2.56
N LEU A 64 3.35 -4.60 -2.30
CA LEU A 64 3.94 -3.47 -3.00
C LEU A 64 5.26 -3.87 -3.63
N GLU A 65 5.65 -3.15 -4.68
CA GLU A 65 6.99 -3.21 -5.27
C GLU A 65 7.67 -1.85 -5.13
N ASP A 66 8.96 -1.83 -4.77
CA ASP A 66 9.76 -0.60 -4.72
C ASP A 66 10.14 -0.19 -6.15
N VAL A 67 9.73 1.00 -6.56
CA VAL A 67 10.03 1.59 -7.86
C VAL A 67 11.22 2.53 -7.69
N PRO A 68 12.36 2.27 -8.34
CA PRO A 68 13.52 3.13 -8.25
C PRO A 68 13.17 4.53 -8.77
N ALA A 69 13.05 5.51 -7.87
CA ALA A 69 12.80 6.89 -8.23
C ALA A 69 14.13 7.62 -8.45
N ALA A 70 14.24 8.37 -9.55
CA ALA A 70 15.43 9.19 -9.85
C ALA A 70 15.61 10.37 -8.86
N THR A 71 14.55 10.74 -8.13
CA THR A 71 14.46 11.98 -7.35
C THR A 71 14.11 11.73 -5.89
N GLY A 72 14.94 10.96 -5.17
CA GLY A 72 15.03 10.93 -3.70
C GLY A 72 13.84 10.37 -2.90
N THR A 73 12.61 10.48 -3.38
CA THR A 73 11.41 9.96 -2.72
C THR A 73 11.11 8.58 -3.27
N ARG A 74 11.19 7.55 -2.41
CA ARG A 74 10.83 6.18 -2.81
C ARG A 74 9.37 6.11 -3.19
N LEU A 75 9.12 5.59 -4.38
CA LEU A 75 7.80 5.33 -4.93
C LEU A 75 7.55 3.83 -4.82
N TYR A 76 6.35 3.44 -4.42
CA TYR A 76 5.95 2.05 -4.36
C TYR A 76 4.69 1.86 -5.20
N VAL A 77 4.57 0.70 -5.83
CA VAL A 77 3.43 0.37 -6.69
C VAL A 77 2.73 -0.89 -6.18
N ALA A 78 1.40 -0.92 -6.23
CA ALA A 78 0.61 -2.12 -6.02
C ALA A 78 0.31 -2.79 -7.38
N PRO A 79 1.12 -3.77 -7.82
CA PRO A 79 1.05 -4.33 -9.17
C PRO A 79 -0.27 -5.07 -9.44
N GLU A 80 -0.86 -5.70 -8.42
CA GLU A 80 -2.16 -6.38 -8.53
C GLU A 80 -3.30 -5.37 -8.73
N MET A 81 -3.25 -4.24 -8.02
CA MET A 81 -4.23 -3.17 -8.19
C MET A 81 -4.12 -2.54 -9.58
N MET A 82 -2.90 -2.29 -10.06
CA MET A 82 -2.65 -1.81 -11.42
C MET A 82 -3.27 -2.72 -12.48
N ARG A 83 -3.12 -4.05 -12.32
CA ARG A 83 -3.72 -5.02 -13.22
C ARG A 83 -5.25 -4.91 -13.24
N ILE A 84 -5.90 -4.79 -12.08
CA ILE A 84 -7.35 -4.61 -11.98
C ILE A 84 -7.81 -3.33 -12.66
N LEU A 85 -7.17 -2.19 -12.34
CA LEU A 85 -7.55 -0.90 -12.91
C LEU A 85 -7.29 -0.81 -14.42
N ALA A 86 -6.27 -1.50 -14.94
CA ALA A 86 -5.96 -1.53 -16.37
C ALA A 86 -6.93 -2.41 -17.18
N HIS A 87 -7.54 -3.42 -16.56
CA HIS A 87 -8.41 -4.37 -17.25
C HIS A 87 -9.91 -4.12 -17.05
N GLY A 88 -10.29 -3.11 -16.25
CA GLY A 88 -11.63 -2.52 -16.24
C GLY A 88 -12.79 -3.54 -16.20
N ASP A 89 -12.87 -4.32 -15.13
CA ASP A 89 -14.07 -5.08 -14.73
C ASP A 89 -14.71 -4.44 -13.49
#